data_AF-A0A1A8G4M2-F1
#
_entry.id   AF-A0A1A8G4M2-F1
#
_cell.length_a   1.000
_cell.length_b   1.000
_cell.length_c   1.000
_cell.angle_alpha   90.00
_cell.angle_beta   90.00
_cell.angle_gamma   90.00
#
_symmetry.space_group_name_H-M   'P 1'
#
loop_
_entity.id
_entity.type
_entity.pdbx_description
1 polymer ?
#
loop_
_entity_poly.entity_id
_entity_poly.type
_entity_poly.pdbx_seq_one_letter_code
_entity_poly.pdbx_strand_id
1 'polypeptide(L)'
;LDLTEFPEELSEKTKQLSLQNNKIKQITVEHISHLHQLETLNLQNNWLTTDGLEDEGFETLEKLAYLYLANNKLTSAPVILPSSLVSA
;
A
#
# COMPACT_ATOMS: atom_id res chain seq x y z
N LEU A 1 5.37 4.90 14.92
CA LEU A 1 5.20 3.63 15.67
C LEU A 1 6.37 2.66 15.38
N ASP A 2 7.38 3.07 14.61
CA ASP A 2 8.54 2.23 14.27
C ASP A 2 8.15 0.84 13.73
N LEU A 3 6.97 0.72 13.10
CA LEU A 3 6.48 -0.54 12.56
C LEU A 3 7.44 -1.06 11.49
N THR A 4 7.87 -2.30 11.61
CA THR A 4 8.74 -2.96 10.63
C THR A 4 7.96 -3.84 9.65
N GLU A 5 6.77 -4.26 10.04
CA GLU A 5 5.86 -5.10 9.26
C GLU A 5 4.54 -4.37 9.02
N PHE A 6 3.82 -4.80 8.00
CA PHE A 6 2.45 -4.33 7.75
C PHE A 6 1.53 -4.89 8.87
N PRO A 7 0.59 -4.08 9.42
CA PRO A 7 -0.30 -4.55 10.47
C PRO A 7 -1.24 -5.65 9.94
N GLU A 8 -1.32 -6.75 10.69
CA GLU A 8 -2.27 -7.83 10.43
C GLU A 8 -3.69 -7.48 10.90
N GLU A 9 -4.67 -8.23 10.41
CA GLU A 9 -6.08 -8.17 10.88
C GLU A 9 -6.79 -6.82 10.70
N LEU A 10 -6.46 -6.08 9.64
CA LEU A 10 -7.20 -4.87 9.29
C LEU A 10 -8.65 -5.21 8.92
N SER A 11 -9.60 -4.37 9.34
CA SER A 11 -10.99 -4.56 8.97
C SER A 11 -11.17 -4.36 7.47
N GLU A 12 -11.92 -5.24 6.80
CA GLU A 12 -12.34 -5.07 5.39
C GLU A 12 -13.13 -3.78 5.13
N LYS A 13 -13.65 -3.14 6.19
CA LYS A 13 -14.35 -1.85 6.13
C LYS A 13 -13.40 -0.65 6.16
N THR A 14 -12.10 -0.87 6.27
CA THR A 14 -11.09 0.20 6.31
C THR A 14 -11.11 0.97 5.00
N LYS A 15 -11.31 2.29 5.11
CA LYS A 15 -11.32 3.21 3.95
C LYS A 15 -10.03 4.00 3.83
N GLN A 16 -9.38 4.30 4.95
CA GLN A 16 -8.17 5.12 4.99
C GLN A 16 -7.16 4.44 5.88
N LEU A 17 -5.98 4.16 5.33
CA LEU A 17 -4.89 3.56 6.05
C LEU A 17 -3.65 4.43 5.88
N SER A 18 -3.16 4.99 7.00
CA SER A 18 -1.91 5.74 7.04
C SER A 18 -0.89 5.01 7.89
N LEU A 19 0.16 4.53 7.24
CA LEU A 19 1.31 3.87 7.84
C LEU A 19 2.60 4.65 7.56
N GLN A 20 2.48 5.94 7.27
CA GLN A 20 3.62 6.81 6.99
C GLN A 20 4.58 6.91 8.19
N ASN A 21 5.85 7.21 7.92
CA ASN A 21 6.89 7.38 8.92
C ASN A 21 7.09 6.13 9.81
N ASN A 22 7.18 4.97 9.17
CA ASN A 22 7.57 3.71 9.81
C ASN A 22 8.76 3.09 9.07
N LYS A 23 9.05 1.82 9.32
CA LYS A 23 10.18 1.06 8.77
C LYS A 23 9.71 -0.17 7.99
N ILE A 24 8.50 -0.11 7.44
CA ILE A 24 7.90 -1.21 6.69
C ILE A 24 8.74 -1.45 5.43
N LYS A 25 9.14 -2.70 5.23
CA LYS A 25 10.00 -3.11 4.10
C LYS A 25 9.26 -3.86 3.02
N GLN A 26 8.14 -4.49 3.40
CA GLN A 26 7.38 -5.37 2.52
C GLN A 26 5.87 -5.20 2.70
N ILE A 27 5.15 -5.39 1.60
CA ILE A 27 3.69 -5.51 1.51
C ILE A 27 3.43 -6.65 0.53
N THR A 28 2.82 -7.72 1.03
CA THR A 28 2.42 -8.88 0.24
C THR A 28 0.97 -8.74 -0.22
N VAL A 29 0.56 -9.58 -1.17
CA VAL A 29 -0.83 -9.66 -1.64
C VAL A 29 -1.79 -9.93 -0.47
N GLU A 30 -1.42 -10.82 0.46
CA GLU A 30 -2.26 -11.20 1.60
C GLU A 30 -2.59 -10.01 2.53
N HIS A 31 -1.65 -9.07 2.69
CA HIS A 31 -1.84 -7.88 3.53
C HIS A 31 -2.93 -6.94 3.02
N ILE A 32 -3.10 -6.82 1.70
CA ILE A 32 -3.93 -5.76 1.11
C ILE A 32 -5.12 -6.30 0.32
N SER A 33 -5.08 -7.54 -0.15
CA SER A 33 -6.08 -8.07 -1.10
C SER A 33 -7.53 -8.09 -0.58
N HIS A 34 -7.72 -8.12 0.74
CA HIS A 34 -9.04 -8.13 1.38
C HIS A 34 -9.61 -6.71 1.61
N LEU A 35 -8.82 -5.65 1.38
CA LEU A 35 -9.19 -4.27 1.69
C LEU A 35 -9.95 -3.60 0.54
N HIS A 36 -11.00 -4.24 0.03
CA HIS A 36 -11.78 -3.76 -1.13
C HIS A 36 -12.45 -2.39 -0.92
N GLN A 37 -12.61 -1.95 0.33
CA GLN A 37 -13.18 -0.64 0.66
C GLN A 37 -12.13 0.48 0.80
N LEU A 38 -10.84 0.18 0.61
CA LEU A 38 -9.77 1.13 0.81
C LEU A 38 -9.81 2.22 -0.28
N GLU A 39 -9.91 3.47 0.15
CA GLU A 39 -9.96 4.66 -0.69
C GLU A 39 -8.61 5.41 -0.66
N THR A 40 -7.85 5.28 0.42
CA THR A 40 -6.54 5.93 0.58
C THR A 40 -5.55 5.04 1.32
N LEU A 41 -4.37 4.86 0.72
CA LEU A 41 -3.23 4.17 1.30
C LEU A 41 -2.02 5.09 1.32
N ASN A 42 -1.57 5.48 2.52
CA ASN A 42 -0.37 6.29 2.70
C ASN A 42 0.76 5.47 3.35
N LEU A 43 1.82 5.24 2.56
CA LEU A 43 3.01 4.48 2.91
C LEU A 43 4.28 5.34 2.81
N GLN A 44 4.15 6.66 2.82
CA GLN A 44 5.29 7.57 2.67
C GLN A 44 6.30 7.41 3.80
N ASN A 45 7.58 7.65 3.49
CA ASN A 45 8.67 7.58 4.46
C ASN A 45 8.73 6.20 5.16
N ASN A 46 8.68 5.13 4.36
CA ASN A 46 8.96 3.75 4.78
C ASN A 46 10.20 3.24 4.05
N TRP A 47 10.50 1.94 4.17
CA TRP A 47 11.67 1.30 3.56
C TRP A 47 11.25 0.27 2.50
N LEU A 48 10.10 0.46 1.85
CA LEU A 48 9.61 -0.45 0.81
C LEU A 48 10.59 -0.50 -0.35
N THR A 49 10.91 -1.72 -0.77
CA THR A 49 11.73 -1.99 -1.96
C THR A 49 10.83 -2.49 -3.08
N THR A 50 11.30 -2.43 -4.33
CA THR A 50 10.53 -2.94 -5.47
C THR A 50 10.25 -4.44 -5.31
N ASP A 51 11.21 -5.23 -4.81
CA ASP A 51 11.01 -6.68 -4.56
C ASP A 51 10.11 -6.97 -3.34
N GLY A 52 9.99 -6.00 -2.42
CA GLY A 52 9.13 -6.11 -1.25
C GLY A 52 7.70 -5.64 -1.49
N LEU A 53 7.38 -5.16 -2.70
CA LEU A 53 6.06 -4.64 -3.03
C LEU A 53 5.40 -5.58 -4.05
N GLU A 54 4.56 -6.48 -3.56
CA GLU A 54 3.75 -7.36 -4.42
C GLU A 54 2.56 -6.56 -4.96
N ASP A 55 2.78 -5.89 -6.09
CA ASP A 55 1.84 -4.94 -6.66
C ASP A 55 0.60 -5.59 -7.29
N GLU A 56 0.61 -6.91 -7.51
CA GLU A 56 -0.55 -7.71 -7.90
C GLU A 56 -1.72 -7.53 -6.91
N GLY A 57 -1.41 -7.32 -5.63
CA GLY A 57 -2.43 -7.11 -4.59
C GLY A 57 -3.23 -5.82 -4.78
N PHE A 58 -2.67 -4.81 -5.45
CA PHE A 58 -3.35 -3.54 -5.67
C PHE A 58 -4.51 -3.63 -6.65
N GLU A 59 -4.54 -4.63 -7.53
CA GLU A 59 -5.64 -4.82 -8.50
C GLU A 59 -6.99 -5.04 -7.79
N THR A 60 -6.97 -5.65 -6.59
CA THR A 60 -8.16 -5.92 -5.77
C THR A 60 -8.74 -4.68 -5.06
N LEU A 61 -7.98 -3.59 -5.03
CA LEU A 61 -8.33 -2.35 -4.32
C LEU A 61 -9.18 -1.45 -5.21
N GLU A 62 -10.37 -1.94 -5.57
CA GLU A 62 -11.26 -1.31 -6.57
C GLU A 62 -11.65 0.14 -6.24
N LYS A 63 -11.58 0.54 -4.97
CA LYS A 63 -11.94 1.90 -4.52
C LYS A 63 -10.73 2.82 -4.26
N LEU A 64 -9.51 2.33 -4.46
CA LEU A 64 -8.31 3.08 -4.09
C LEU A 64 -8.10 4.28 -5.02
N ALA A 65 -8.40 5.47 -4.51
CA ALA A 65 -8.21 6.71 -5.25
C ALA A 65 -6.81 7.30 -5.06
N TYR A 66 -6.20 7.09 -3.88
CA TYR A 66 -4.94 7.71 -3.51
C TYR A 66 -3.93 6.69 -2.94
N LEU A 67 -2.79 6.56 -3.61
CA LEU A 67 -1.67 5.73 -3.18
C LEU A 67 -0.41 6.60 -3.05
N TYR A 68 0.11 6.71 -1.83
CA TYR A 68 1.32 7.50 -1.55
C TYR A 68 2.51 6.61 -1.21
N LEU A 69 3.48 6.53 -2.12
CA LEU A 69 4.69 5.72 -1.99
C LEU A 69 5.99 6.54 -1.91
N ALA A 70 5.89 7.87 -1.83
CA ALA A 70 7.07 8.75 -1.81
C ALA A 70 8.02 8.45 -0.64
N ASN A 71 9.31 8.72 -0.86
CA ASN A 71 10.38 8.50 0.13
C ASN A 71 10.47 7.05 0.64
N ASN A 72 10.33 6.09 -0.27
CA ASN A 72 10.66 4.68 -0.04
C ASN A 72 12.01 4.31 -0.72
N LYS A 73 12.32 3.02 -0.81
CA LYS A 73 13.51 2.46 -1.48
C LYS A 73 13.14 1.76 -2.79
N LEU A 74 12.06 2.19 -3.43
CA LEU A 74 11.62 1.70 -4.73
C LEU A 74 12.63 2.11 -5.80
N THR A 75 13.07 1.15 -6.61
CA THR A 75 13.94 1.39 -7.77
C THR A 75 13.16 1.46 -9.07
N SER A 76 11.94 0.93 -9.08
CA SER A 76 10.97 0.99 -10.18
C SER A 76 9.58 1.34 -9.63
N ALA A 77 8.75 1.93 -10.50
CA ALA A 77 7.33 2.13 -10.19
C ALA A 77 6.57 0.78 -10.21
N PRO A 78 5.47 0.64 -9.45
CA PRO A 78 4.57 -0.52 -9.57
C PRO A 78 4.05 -0.63 -11.01
N VAL A 79 4.03 -1.84 -11.53
CA VAL A 79 3.52 -2.17 -12.87
C VAL A 79 2.00 -2.35 -12.80
N ILE A 80 1.51 -2.96 -11.73
CA ILE A 80 0.09 -3.20 -11.51
C ILE A 80 -0.44 -2.12 -10.57
N LEU A 81 -1.46 -1.40 -11.05
CA LEU A 81 -2.13 -0.33 -10.32
C LEU A 81 -3.64 -0.47 -10.48
N PRO A 82 -4.43 -0.12 -9.45
CA PRO A 82 -5.88 -0.15 -9.54
C PRO A 82 -6.36 0.92 -10.54
N SER A 83 -7.38 0.56 -11.32
CA SER A 83 -7.98 1.46 -12.33
C SER A 83 -8.69 2.68 -11.72
N SER A 84 -8.93 2.66 -10.41
CA SER A 84 -9.56 3.73 -9.64
C SER A 84 -8.60 4.85 -9.19
N LEU A 85 -7.29 4.70 -9.43
CA LEU A 85 -6.33 5.74 -9.08
C LEU A 85 -6.62 7.03 -9.84
N VAL A 86 -6.69 8.12 -9.10
CA VAL A 86 -6.81 9.46 -9.67
C VAL A 86 -5.42 9.90 -10.12
N SER A 87 -5.24 10.16 -11.41
CA SER A 87 -4.02 10.83 -11.89
C SER A 87 -4.03 12.27 -11.38
N ALA A 88 -3.05 12.62 -10.56
CA ALA A 88 -2.76 14.01 -10.19
C ALA A 88 -1.81 14.65 -11.21
#